data_AF-A0A2K2U443-F1
#
_entry.id   AF-A0A2K2U443-F1
#
_cell.length_a   1.000
_cell.length_b   1.000
_cell.length_c   1.000
_cell.angle_alpha   90.00
_cell.angle_beta   90.00
_cell.angle_gamma   90.00
#
_symmetry.space_group_name_H-M   'P 1'
#
loop_
_entity.id
_entity.type
_entity.pdbx_description
1 polymer ?
#
loop_
_entity_poly.entity_id
_entity_poly.type
_entity_poly.pdbx_seq_one_letter_code
_entity_poly.pdbx_strand_id
1 'polypeptide(L)' 'MAEFQPDPFLTSLGMSIDEQRAYDAYCDAVVDASEAEIARTGVTYTWEEIQAQAQEEWDRLKRDYPRENWGRPCSR' A
#
# COMPACT_ATOMS: atom_id res chain seq x y z
N MET A 1 -21.06 -6.25 -15.58
CA MET A 1 -20.37 -6.60 -14.33
C MET A 1 -20.01 -8.07 -14.44
N ALA A 2 -18.72 -8.40 -14.41
CA ALA A 2 -18.31 -9.80 -14.30
C ALA A 2 -18.83 -10.37 -12.97
N GLU A 3 -19.10 -11.67 -12.93
CA GLU A 3 -19.52 -12.33 -11.70
C GLU A 3 -18.35 -12.38 -10.71
N PHE A 4 -18.61 -12.06 -9.43
CA PHE A 4 -17.58 -12.09 -8.39
C PHE A 4 -17.09 -13.53 -8.20
N GLN A 5 -15.79 -13.74 -8.40
CA GLN A 5 -15.13 -15.01 -8.17
C GLN A 5 -14.29 -14.92 -6.88
N PRO A 6 -14.60 -15.70 -5.82
CA PRO A 6 -13.78 -15.74 -4.63
C PRO A 6 -12.35 -16.17 -4.96
N ASP A 7 -11.37 -15.48 -4.38
CA ASP A 7 -9.96 -15.79 -4.56
C ASP A 7 -9.58 -17.00 -3.68
N PRO A 8 -9.10 -18.12 -4.25
CA PRO A 8 -8.68 -19.29 -3.49
C PRO A 8 -7.55 -19.01 -2.50
N PHE A 9 -6.64 -18.10 -2.82
CA PHE A 9 -5.57 -17.67 -1.94
C PHE A 9 -6.12 -16.88 -0.75
N LEU A 10 -6.98 -15.88 -0.98
CA LEU A 10 -7.59 -15.11 0.12
C LEU A 10 -8.47 -16.00 1.01
N THR A 11 -9.17 -16.96 0.40
CA THR A 11 -9.92 -17.98 1.13
C THR A 11 -8.98 -18.85 1.98
N SER A 12 -7.80 -19.22 1.46
CA SER A 12 -6.79 -19.98 2.25
C SER A 12 -6.24 -19.20 3.44
N LEU A 13 -6.28 -17.86 3.40
CA LEU A 13 -5.92 -16.98 4.51
C LEU A 13 -7.05 -16.82 5.54
N GLY A 14 -8.19 -17.48 5.34
CA GLY A 14 -9.35 -17.44 6.21
C GLY A 14 -10.28 -16.25 5.96
N MET A 15 -10.10 -15.52 4.85
CA MET A 15 -10.93 -14.38 4.51
C MET A 15 -12.31 -14.84 4.00
N SER A 16 -13.38 -14.32 4.60
CA SER A 16 -14.76 -14.58 4.19
C SER A 16 -15.07 -13.99 2.82
N ILE A 17 -16.13 -14.48 2.17
CA ILE A 17 -16.59 -13.97 0.87
C ILE A 17 -16.92 -12.47 0.95
N ASP A 18 -17.56 -12.03 2.04
CA ASP A 18 -17.92 -10.62 2.20
C ASP A 18 -16.68 -9.73 2.37
N GLU A 19 -15.67 -10.19 3.11
CA GLU A 19 -14.38 -9.49 3.22
C GLU A 19 -13.66 -9.44 1.87
N GLN A 20 -13.67 -10.53 1.09
CA GLN A 20 -13.08 -10.54 -0.24
C GLN A 20 -13.80 -9.59 -1.20
N ARG A 21 -15.13 -9.47 -1.12
CA ARG A 21 -15.90 -8.48 -1.90
C ARG A 21 -15.57 -7.05 -1.50
N ALA A 22 -15.43 -6.80 -0.20
CA ALA A 22 -15.04 -5.48 0.28
C ALA A 22 -13.61 -5.13 -0.16
N TYR A 23 -12.71 -6.11 -0.15
CA TYR A 23 -11.34 -5.95 -0.63
C TYR A 23 -11.28 -5.69 -2.15
N ASP A 24 -12.05 -6.43 -2.94
CA ASP A 24 -12.18 -6.25 -4.39
C ASP A 24 -12.67 -4.83 -4.73
N ALA A 25 -13.76 -4.39 -4.11
CA ALA A 25 -14.29 -3.03 -4.28
C ALA A 25 -13.30 -1.94 -3.84
N TYR A 26 -12.51 -2.21 -2.80
CA TYR A 26 -11.45 -1.29 -2.37
C TYR A 26 -10.32 -1.22 -3.41
N CYS A 27 -9.87 -2.37 -3.95
CA CYS A 27 -8.86 -2.42 -5.00
C CYS A 27 -9.31 -1.64 -6.25
N ASP A 28 -10.54 -1.84 -6.70
CA ASP A 28 -11.12 -1.08 -7.82
C ASP A 28 -11.11 0.43 -7.53
N ALA A 29 -11.58 0.85 -6.36
CA ALA A 29 -11.60 2.26 -5.98
C ALA A 29 -10.19 2.89 -5.92
N VAL A 30 -9.18 2.13 -5.50
CA VAL A 30 -7.77 2.58 -5.47
C VAL A 30 -7.24 2.77 -6.90
N VAL A 31 -7.56 1.84 -7.81
CA VAL A 31 -7.16 1.94 -9.22
C VAL A 31 -7.83 3.16 -9.87
N ASP A 32 -9.15 3.31 -9.72
CA ASP A 32 -9.92 4.44 -10.25
C ASP A 32 -9.35 5.78 -9.76
N ALA A 33 -9.06 5.89 -8.46
CA ALA A 33 -8.48 7.10 -7.88
C ALA A 33 -7.07 7.39 -8.43
N SER A 34 -6.26 6.34 -8.62
CA SER A 34 -4.91 6.46 -9.18
C SER A 34 -4.95 6.90 -10.64
N GLU A 35 -5.81 6.31 -11.46
CA GLU A 35 -5.99 6.70 -12.86
C GLU A 35 -6.51 8.13 -13.00
N ALA A 36 -7.46 8.54 -12.15
CA ALA A 36 -7.97 9.90 -12.12
C ALA A 36 -6.86 10.91 -11.76
N GLU A 37 -5.99 10.57 -10.80
CA GLU A 37 -4.88 11.43 -10.40
C GLU A 37 -3.80 11.52 -11.48
N ILE A 38 -3.47 10.41 -12.16
CA ILE A 38 -2.58 10.40 -13.32
C ILE A 38 -3.16 11.26 -14.43
N ALA A 39 -4.45 11.14 -14.73
CA ALA A 39 -5.11 11.97 -15.74
C ALA A 39 -5.09 13.47 -15.37
N ARG A 40 -5.23 13.79 -14.07
CA ARG A 40 -5.22 15.17 -13.56
C ARG A 40 -3.84 15.82 -13.58
N THR A 41 -2.80 15.06 -13.27
CA THR A 41 -1.45 15.60 -13.02
C THR A 41 -0.44 15.27 -14.12
N GLY A 42 -0.70 14.23 -14.91
CA GLY A 42 0.27 13.63 -15.84
C GLY A 42 1.43 12.95 -15.14
N VAL A 43 1.42 12.81 -13.81
CA VAL A 43 2.52 12.26 -13.04
C VAL A 43 2.45 10.74 -13.07
N THR A 44 3.54 10.12 -13.52
CA THR A 44 3.78 8.69 -13.43
C THR A 44 5.22 8.48 -12.98
N TYR A 45 5.46 7.45 -12.18
CA TYR A 45 6.81 7.11 -11.74
C TYR A 45 7.26 5.81 -12.39
N THR A 46 8.52 5.77 -12.76
CA THR A 46 9.21 4.53 -13.12
C THR A 46 9.51 3.72 -11.86
N TRP A 47 9.72 2.41 -12.03
CA TRP A 47 10.16 1.55 -10.94
C TRP A 47 11.45 2.06 -10.27
N GLU A 48 12.39 2.58 -11.06
CA GLU A 48 13.67 3.11 -10.57
C GLU A 48 13.49 4.35 -9.70
N GLU A 49 12.60 5.28 -10.09
CA GLU A 49 12.28 6.48 -9.30
C GLU A 49 11.64 6.11 -7.96
N ILE A 50 10.67 5.19 -7.98
CA ILE A 50 10.02 4.69 -6.76
C ILE A 50 11.04 4.02 -5.85
N GLN A 51 11.93 3.17 -6.40
CA GLN A 51 12.94 2.49 -5.62
C GLN A 51 13.94 3.48 -4.98
N ALA A 52 14.36 4.51 -5.73
CA ALA A 52 15.26 5.54 -5.22
C ALA A 52 14.62 6.34 -4.08
N GLN A 53 13.38 6.78 -4.24
CA GLN A 53 12.64 7.50 -3.20
C GLN A 53 12.41 6.63 -1.96
N ALA A 54 12.01 5.38 -2.14
CA ALA A 54 11.81 4.45 -1.04
C ALA A 54 13.11 4.21 -0.26
N GLN A 55 14.24 4.11 -0.95
CA GLN A 55 15.55 3.94 -0.32
C GLN A 55 15.98 5.20 0.44
N GLU A 56 15.78 6.40 -0.13
CA GLU A 56 16.06 7.67 0.55
C GLU A 56 15.24 7.82 1.84
N GLU A 57 13.94 7.54 1.77
CA GLU A 57 13.04 7.57 2.92
C GLU A 57 13.43 6.53 3.97
N TRP A 58 13.82 5.33 3.55
CA TRP A 58 14.30 4.29 4.45
C TRP A 58 15.57 4.70 5.19
N ASP A 59 16.52 5.34 4.50
CA ASP A 59 17.77 5.82 5.10
C ASP A 59 17.52 7.02 6.04
N ARG A 60 16.59 7.91 5.68
CA ARG A 60 16.09 8.97 6.57
C ARG A 60 15.50 8.37 7.84
N LEU A 61 14.59 7.40 7.72
CA LEU A 61 13.94 6.76 8.86
C LEU A 61 14.93 6.06 9.78
N LYS A 62 15.92 5.36 9.24
CA LYS A 62 16.98 4.73 10.05
C LYS A 62 17.80 5.74 10.86
N ARG A 63 18.13 6.87 10.24
CA ARG A 63 18.92 7.93 10.87
C ARG A 63 18.11 8.65 11.96
N ASP A 64 16.89 9.03 11.63
CA ASP A 64 16.04 9.87 12.49
C ASP A 64 15.38 9.02 13.60
N TYR A 65 15.13 7.74 13.34
CA TYR A 65 14.51 6.77 14.25
C TYR A 65 15.33 5.47 14.34
N PRO A 66 16.54 5.52 14.92
CA PRO A 66 17.40 4.33 15.05
C PRO A 66 16.70 3.26 15.90
N ARG A 67 16.85 2.01 15.50
CA ARG A 67 16.13 0.87 16.10
C ARG A 67 16.44 0.71 17.59
N GLU A 68 17.64 1.10 18.01
CA GLU A 68 18.12 1.09 19.40
C GLU A 68 17.33 2.03 20.33
N ASN A 69 16.58 2.97 19.74
CA ASN A 69 15.71 3.91 20.45
C ASN A 69 14.24 3.50 20.44
N TRP A 70 13.86 2.46 19.71
CA TRP A 70 12.47 2.01 19.64
C TRP A 70 12.04 1.44 21.00
N GLY A 71 10.88 1.88 21.49
CA GLY A 71 10.34 1.46 22.79
C GLY A 71 11.02 2.10 24.01
N ARG A 72 11.96 3.03 23.82
CA ARG A 72 12.45 3.86 24.95
C ARG A 72 11.31 4.75 25.44
N PRO A 73 11.10 4.86 26.77
CA PRO A 73 10.16 5.84 27.30
C PRO A 73 10.59 7.22 26.82
N CYS A 74 9.66 8.01 26.28
CA CYS A 74 9.92 9.44 26.06
C CYS A 74 10.39 10.03 27.39
N SER A 75 11.55 10.70 27.40
CA SER A 75 12.10 11.31 28.61
C SER A 75 11.06 12.24 29.24
N ARG A 76 10.83 12.08 30.55
CA ARG A 76 9.98 12.98 31.34
C ARG A 76 10.53 14.40 31.37
#